data_AF-A0A480APF3-F1
#
_entry.id   AF-A0A480APF3-F1
#
_cell.length_a   1.000
_cell.length_b   1.000
_cell.length_c   1.000
_cell.angle_alpha   90.00
_cell.angle_beta   90.00
_cell.angle_gamma   90.00
#
_symmetry.space_group_name_H-M   'P 1'
#
loop_
_entity.id
_entity.type
_entity.pdbx_description
1 polymer ?
#
loop_
_entity_poly.entity_id
_entity_poly.type
_entity_poly.pdbx_seq_one_letter_code
_entity_poly.pdbx_strand_id
1 'polypeptide(L)'
;MQPQKPDKIDLNTEYACPCRRKGQLIPITLTEAFGCDRCQQIFVVEENGYVLEQLSTTYPYKRAWRWKGKSWHVVQPPLEQNYLPIALGIIFVLVIIWLPLALRLANSSSILAWAMVAVLLAILPVLMIWLTYRR
;
A
#
# COMPACT_ATOMS: atom_id res chain seq x y z
N MET A 1 -26.64 1.01 -18.07
CA MET A 1 -25.64 -0.03 -17.80
C MET A 1 -25.94 -0.65 -16.44
N GLN A 2 -26.29 -1.94 -16.38
CA GLN A 2 -26.38 -2.63 -15.08
C GLN A 2 -24.98 -2.83 -14.50
N PRO A 3 -24.74 -2.53 -13.22
CA PRO A 3 -23.49 -2.87 -12.57
C PRO A 3 -23.35 -4.39 -12.54
N GLN A 4 -22.42 -4.94 -13.30
CA GLN A 4 -22.08 -6.36 -13.26
C GLN A 4 -21.61 -6.67 -11.84
N LYS A 5 -22.40 -7.47 -11.13
CA LYS A 5 -22.08 -7.95 -9.78
C LYS A 5 -20.75 -8.69 -9.88
N PRO A 6 -19.78 -8.42 -8.98
CA PRO A 6 -18.52 -9.14 -8.99
C PRO A 6 -18.79 -10.63 -8.74
N ASP A 7 -18.28 -11.48 -9.61
CA ASP A 7 -18.40 -12.93 -9.46
C ASP A 7 -17.38 -13.41 -8.42
N LYS A 8 -17.82 -14.29 -7.53
CA LYS A 8 -16.95 -14.94 -6.55
C LYS A 8 -15.97 -15.85 -7.30
N ILE A 9 -14.70 -15.81 -6.91
CA ILE A 9 -13.65 -16.66 -7.47
C ILE A 9 -13.84 -18.06 -6.88
N ASP A 10 -14.05 -19.05 -7.74
CA ASP A 10 -14.19 -20.46 -7.36
C ASP A 10 -12.87 -21.18 -7.58
N LEU A 11 -12.33 -21.78 -6.51
CA LEU A 11 -11.08 -22.54 -6.55
C LEU A 11 -11.16 -23.78 -7.46
N ASN A 12 -12.35 -24.27 -7.78
CA ASN A 12 -12.53 -25.40 -8.69
C ASN A 12 -12.60 -25.00 -10.17
N THR A 13 -12.60 -23.71 -10.46
CA THR A 13 -12.70 -23.20 -11.83
C THR A 13 -11.33 -22.86 -12.39
N GLU A 14 -11.09 -23.26 -13.64
CA GLU A 14 -9.89 -22.85 -14.39
C GLU A 14 -10.04 -21.40 -14.88
N TYR A 15 -9.13 -20.53 -14.47
CA TYR A 15 -9.11 -19.14 -14.92
C TYR A 15 -7.90 -18.85 -15.81
N ALA A 16 -8.04 -17.95 -16.78
CA ALA A 16 -6.91 -17.49 -17.58
C ALA A 16 -5.94 -16.66 -16.72
N CYS A 17 -4.64 -16.73 -16.99
CA CYS A 17 -3.65 -15.96 -16.23
C CYS A 17 -3.78 -14.44 -16.50
N PRO A 18 -3.78 -13.58 -15.46
CA PRO A 18 -3.78 -12.12 -15.64
C PRO A 18 -2.47 -11.56 -16.22
N CYS A 19 -1.37 -12.32 -16.22
CA CYS A 19 -0.03 -11.85 -16.61
C CYS A 19 0.21 -11.74 -18.14
N ARG A 20 -0.84 -11.64 -18.97
CA ARG A 20 -0.83 -11.60 -20.45
C ARG A 20 -0.19 -12.79 -21.17
N ARG A 21 0.66 -13.58 -20.52
CA ARG A 21 1.12 -14.87 -21.04
C ARG A 21 -0.08 -15.81 -21.02
N LYS A 22 -0.34 -16.51 -22.14
CA LYS A 22 -1.45 -17.47 -22.34
C LYS A 22 -1.32 -18.71 -21.41
N GLY A 23 -1.26 -18.49 -20.11
CA GLY A 23 -1.26 -19.51 -19.07
C GLY A 23 -2.61 -19.60 -18.40
N GLN A 24 -2.76 -20.62 -17.57
CA GLN A 24 -3.95 -20.91 -16.79
C GLN A 24 -3.59 -20.94 -15.30
N LEU A 25 -4.53 -20.47 -14.48
CA LEU A 25 -4.46 -20.52 -13.04
C LEU A 25 -4.95 -21.89 -12.60
N ILE A 26 -4.06 -22.65 -11.96
CA ILE A 26 -4.31 -23.97 -11.42
C ILE A 26 -4.44 -23.82 -9.89
N PRO A 27 -5.50 -24.34 -9.28
CA PRO A 27 -5.65 -24.28 -7.82
C PRO A 27 -4.56 -25.10 -7.12
N ILE A 28 -4.01 -24.55 -6.04
CA ILE A 28 -3.11 -25.26 -5.15
C ILE A 28 -3.97 -25.92 -4.08
N THR A 29 -4.06 -27.25 -4.14
CA THR A 29 -4.88 -28.04 -3.21
C THR A 29 -4.54 -27.70 -1.76
N LEU A 30 -5.57 -27.61 -0.91
CA LEU A 30 -5.48 -27.26 0.52
C LEU A 30 -5.05 -25.81 0.82
N THR A 31 -5.06 -24.92 -0.17
CA THR A 31 -4.85 -23.48 0.04
C THR A 31 -5.85 -22.66 -0.78
N GLU A 32 -6.18 -21.45 -0.31
CA GLU A 32 -7.00 -20.50 -1.08
C GLU A 32 -6.12 -19.75 -2.10
N ALA A 33 -5.31 -20.50 -2.87
CA ALA A 33 -4.31 -19.95 -3.77
C ALA A 33 -4.30 -20.66 -5.12
N PHE A 34 -3.92 -19.91 -6.15
CA PHE A 34 -3.72 -20.35 -7.52
C PHE A 34 -2.25 -20.20 -7.92
N GLY A 35 -1.70 -21.22 -8.57
CA GLY A 35 -0.43 -21.15 -9.28
C GLY A 35 -0.66 -20.99 -10.79
N CYS A 36 0.11 -20.14 -11.46
CA CYS A 36 0.11 -20.10 -12.92
C CYS A 36 1.11 -21.12 -13.50
N ASP A 37 0.64 -21.97 -14.40
CA ASP A 37 1.43 -22.99 -15.13
C ASP A 37 2.62 -22.41 -15.93
N ARG A 38 2.45 -21.19 -16.47
CA ARG A 38 3.46 -20.53 -17.32
C ARG A 38 4.28 -19.47 -16.60
N CYS A 39 3.68 -18.78 -15.64
CA CYS A 39 4.32 -17.64 -14.97
C CYS A 39 5.00 -18.05 -13.66
N GLN A 40 4.68 -19.23 -13.10
CA GLN A 40 5.19 -19.71 -11.81
C GLN A 40 5.01 -18.68 -10.68
N GLN A 41 3.98 -17.83 -10.80
CA GLN A 41 3.57 -16.88 -9.78
C GLN A 41 2.40 -17.47 -9.00
N ILE A 42 2.41 -17.23 -7.70
CA ILE A 42 1.35 -17.63 -6.78
C ILE A 42 0.42 -16.43 -6.61
N PHE A 43 -0.88 -16.69 -6.71
CA PHE A 43 -1.94 -15.75 -6.48
C PHE A 43 -2.80 -16.27 -5.34
N VAL A 44 -3.14 -15.42 -4.37
CA VAL A 44 -3.97 -15.79 -3.22
C VAL A 44 -5.32 -15.13 -3.39
N VAL A 45 -6.39 -15.86 -3.11
CA VAL A 45 -7.73 -15.30 -3.05
C VAL A 45 -7.88 -14.63 -1.68
N GLU A 46 -8.28 -13.37 -1.66
CA GLU A 46 -8.58 -12.65 -0.42
C GLU A 46 -9.78 -13.30 0.30
N GLU A 47 -9.87 -13.16 1.62
CA GLU A 47 -10.95 -13.77 2.45
C GLU A 47 -12.36 -13.42 1.96
N ASN A 48 -12.53 -12.27 1.29
CA ASN A 48 -13.81 -11.87 0.70
C ASN A 48 -14.22 -12.76 -0.50
N GLY A 49 -13.29 -13.50 -1.11
CA GLY A 49 -13.51 -14.39 -2.24
C GLY A 49 -13.70 -13.69 -3.59
N TYR A 50 -13.51 -12.38 -3.68
CA TYR A 50 -13.74 -11.58 -4.91
C TYR A 50 -12.46 -11.02 -5.51
N VAL A 51 -11.36 -11.04 -4.75
CA VAL A 51 -10.10 -10.42 -5.14
C VAL A 51 -9.02 -11.48 -5.17
N LEU A 52 -8.24 -11.47 -6.25
CA LEU A 52 -7.05 -12.26 -6.43
C LEU A 52 -5.84 -11.36 -6.20
N GLU A 53 -5.06 -11.60 -5.17
CA GLU A 53 -3.82 -10.89 -4.87
C GLU A 53 -2.60 -11.67 -5.37
N GLN A 54 -1.60 -10.99 -5.93
CA GLN A 54 -0.32 -11.64 -6.23
C GLN A 54 0.54 -11.74 -4.97
N LEU A 55 1.03 -12.94 -4.67
CA LEU A 55 2.02 -13.18 -3.63
C LEU A 55 3.41 -12.80 -4.17
N SER A 56 3.71 -11.50 -4.22
CA SER A 56 5.02 -10.99 -4.62
C SER A 56 5.99 -11.02 -3.43
N THR A 57 7.22 -11.47 -3.65
CA THR A 57 8.30 -11.41 -2.66
C THR A 57 8.78 -9.98 -2.39
N THR A 58 8.50 -9.05 -3.31
CA THR A 58 8.88 -7.64 -3.19
C THR A 58 7.69 -6.81 -2.70
N TYR A 59 7.68 -6.47 -1.41
CA TYR A 59 6.85 -5.42 -0.80
C TYR A 59 7.33 -4.05 -1.35
N PRO A 60 6.49 -3.09 -1.78
CA PRO A 60 5.19 -2.71 -1.19
C PRO A 60 4.00 -2.66 -2.17
N TYR A 61 4.18 -3.08 -3.42
CA TYR A 61 3.13 -2.97 -4.45
C TYR A 61 2.55 -4.35 -4.76
N LYS A 62 1.63 -4.82 -3.91
CA LYS A 62 0.80 -5.98 -4.24
C LYS A 62 -0.17 -5.59 -5.36
N ARG A 63 -0.21 -6.38 -6.43
CA ARG A 63 -1.22 -6.23 -7.48
C ARG A 63 -2.41 -7.11 -7.14
N ALA A 64 -3.59 -6.54 -7.24
CA ALA A 64 -4.85 -7.24 -7.03
C ALA A 64 -5.67 -7.21 -8.33
N TRP A 65 -6.45 -8.27 -8.56
CA TRP A 65 -7.37 -8.36 -9.67
C TRP A 65 -8.73 -8.85 -9.19
N ARG A 66 -9.77 -8.44 -9.90
CA ARG A 66 -11.14 -8.91 -9.69
C ARG A 66 -11.63 -9.61 -10.95
N TRP A 67 -12.30 -10.73 -10.75
CA TRP A 67 -12.95 -11.44 -11.84
C TRP A 67 -14.27 -10.77 -12.22
N LYS A 68 -14.51 -10.59 -13.52
CA LYS A 68 -15.71 -9.94 -14.06
C LYS A 68 -16.42 -10.83 -15.09
N GLY A 69 -16.41 -12.14 -14.86
CA GLY A 69 -17.02 -13.16 -15.72
C GLY A 69 -16.20 -13.56 -16.95
N LYS A 70 -15.55 -12.60 -17.64
CA LYS A 70 -14.76 -12.87 -18.87
C LYS A 70 -13.29 -12.50 -18.77
N SER A 71 -12.95 -11.50 -17.95
CA SER A 71 -11.60 -10.94 -17.91
C SER A 71 -11.26 -10.37 -16.54
N TRP A 72 -9.99 -10.46 -16.18
CA TRP A 72 -9.42 -9.82 -15.01
C TRP A 72 -9.43 -8.30 -15.15
N HIS A 73 -9.95 -7.62 -14.12
CA HIS A 73 -9.80 -6.18 -13.95
C HIS A 73 -8.80 -5.90 -12.84
N VAL A 74 -7.84 -5.03 -13.09
CA VAL A 74 -6.87 -4.61 -12.08
C VAL A 74 -7.61 -3.82 -11.01
N VAL A 75 -7.57 -4.30 -9.78
CA VAL A 75 -7.96 -3.54 -8.60
C VAL A 75 -6.68 -2.94 -8.08
N GLN A 76 -6.57 -1.61 -8.15
CA GLN A 76 -5.46 -0.96 -7.49
C GLN A 76 -5.65 -1.19 -5.98
N PRO A 77 -4.61 -1.66 -5.26
CA PRO A 77 -4.70 -1.70 -3.80
C PRO A 77 -5.09 -0.30 -3.31
N PRO A 78 -5.94 -0.20 -2.28
CA PRO A 78 -6.25 1.09 -1.70
C PRO A 78 -4.92 1.77 -1.36
N LEU A 79 -4.79 3.01 -1.81
CA LEU A 79 -3.59 3.84 -1.65
C LEU A 79 -3.25 4.14 -0.17
N GLU A 80 -3.84 3.42 0.78
CA GLU A 80 -3.77 3.62 2.22
C GLU A 80 -2.38 3.34 2.82
N GLN A 81 -1.50 2.63 2.11
CA GLN A 81 -0.14 2.35 2.59
C GLN A 81 0.96 3.15 1.89
N ASN A 82 0.63 4.22 1.17
CA ASN A 82 1.63 5.18 0.73
C ASN A 82 1.97 6.15 1.88
N TYR A 83 2.62 5.63 2.93
CA TYR A 83 3.22 6.44 4.00
C TYR A 83 4.43 7.23 3.49
N LEU A 84 5.04 6.84 2.36
CA LEU A 84 6.17 7.53 1.74
C LEU A 84 5.90 9.01 1.42
N PRO A 85 4.84 9.38 0.68
CA PRO A 85 4.53 10.80 0.43
C PRO A 85 4.20 11.57 1.70
N ILE A 86 3.57 10.95 2.69
CA ILE A 86 3.25 11.58 3.98
C ILE A 86 4.54 11.83 4.77
N ALA A 87 5.42 10.84 4.87
CA ALA A 87 6.71 10.95 5.53
C ALA A 87 7.62 11.98 4.85
N LEU A 88 7.66 11.98 3.51
CA LEU A 88 8.38 13.01 2.74
C LEU A 88 7.81 14.40 2.99
N GLY A 89 6.48 14.54 3.04
CA GLY A 89 5.82 15.80 3.38
C GLY A 89 6.23 16.32 4.76
N ILE A 90 6.25 15.45 5.78
CA ILE A 90 6.69 15.79 7.14
C ILE A 90 8.15 16.24 7.15
N ILE A 91 9.05 15.51 6.47
CA ILE A 91 10.47 15.88 6.37
C ILE A 91 10.64 17.24 5.69
N PHE A 92 9.93 17.49 4.58
CA PHE A 92 9.99 18.77 3.88
C PHE A 92 9.50 19.92 4.75
N VAL A 93 8.39 19.74 5.46
CA VAL A 93 7.85 20.76 6.38
C VAL A 93 8.85 21.05 7.51
N LEU A 94 9.46 20.02 8.09
CA LEU A 94 10.50 20.19 9.10
C LEU A 94 11.70 20.97 8.55
N VAL A 95 12.21 20.63 7.37
CA VAL A 95 13.35 21.33 6.75
C VAL A 95 13.01 22.77 6.40
N ILE A 96 11.83 23.04 5.83
CA ILE A 96 11.38 24.39 5.45
C ILE A 96 11.15 25.27 6.69
N ILE A 97 10.76 24.71 7.84
CA ILE A 97 10.60 25.47 9.08
C ILE A 97 11.95 25.67 9.79
N TRP A 98 12.78 24.63 9.83
CA TRP A 98 14.04 24.63 10.58
C TRP A 98 15.12 25.48 9.89
N LEU A 99 15.19 25.48 8.56
CA LEU A 99 16.24 26.18 7.80
C LEU A 99 16.15 27.72 7.93
N PRO A 100 15.00 28.39 7.72
CA PRO A 100 14.88 29.83 7.93
C PRO A 100 14.93 30.21 9.41
N LEU A 101 14.45 29.34 10.31
CA LEU A 101 14.51 29.59 11.75
C LEU A 101 15.96 29.52 12.26
N ALA A 102 16.76 28.57 11.77
CA ALA A 102 18.18 28.47 12.07
C ALA A 102 18.96 29.68 11.54
N LEU A 103 18.63 30.15 10.34
CA LEU A 103 19.23 31.36 9.75
C LEU A 103 18.84 32.64 10.51
N ARG A 104 17.59 32.76 10.98
CA ARG A 104 17.15 33.94 11.73
C ARG A 104 17.62 33.95 13.19
N LEU A 105 17.75 32.80 13.85
CA LEU A 105 18.20 32.70 15.24
C LEU A 105 19.73 32.57 15.39
N ALA A 106 20.49 32.24 14.34
CA ALA A 106 21.94 32.47 14.34
C ALA A 106 22.31 33.93 14.62
N ASN A 107 21.35 34.84 14.41
CA ASN A 107 21.44 36.26 14.70
C ASN A 107 20.95 36.65 16.12
N SER A 108 20.31 35.76 16.88
CA SER A 108 19.78 36.06 18.23
C SER A 108 20.07 34.94 19.24
N SER A 109 20.92 35.24 20.22
CA SER A 109 21.57 34.33 21.17
C SER A 109 20.66 33.70 22.25
N SER A 110 19.45 33.23 21.94
CA SER A 110 18.50 32.65 22.92
C SER A 110 18.29 31.13 22.77
N ILE A 111 19.24 30.36 23.31
CA ILE A 111 19.30 28.88 23.24
C ILE A 111 18.10 28.16 23.92
N LEU A 112 17.51 28.74 24.97
CA LEU A 112 16.35 28.16 25.67
C LEU A 112 15.06 28.17 24.82
N ALA A 113 14.88 29.21 23.99
CA ALA A 113 13.77 29.25 23.05
C ALA A 113 13.92 28.18 21.96
N TRP A 114 15.16 27.90 21.56
CA TRP A 114 15.53 26.82 20.65
C TRP A 114 15.10 25.44 21.16
N ALA A 115 15.37 25.16 22.44
CA ALA A 115 15.01 23.88 23.05
C ALA A 115 13.49 23.67 23.10
N MET A 116 12.72 24.69 23.50
CA MET A 116 11.26 24.60 23.59
C MET A 116 10.60 24.40 22.23
N VAL A 117 11.07 25.10 21.20
CA VAL A 117 10.50 25.02 19.84
C VAL A 117 10.86 23.69 19.17
N ALA A 118 12.10 23.22 19.31
CA ALA A 118 12.52 21.92 18.78
C ALA A 118 11.72 20.77 19.43
N VAL A 119 11.52 20.83 20.74
CA VAL A 119 10.72 19.83 21.48
C VAL A 119 9.26 19.84 21.00
N LEU A 120 8.63 21.01 20.88
CA LEU A 120 7.23 21.10 20.41
C LEU A 120 7.06 20.56 18.98
N LEU A 121 7.99 20.89 18.08
CA LEU A 121 7.98 20.42 16.69
C LEU A 121 8.29 18.93 16.55
N ALA A 122 9.10 18.35 17.45
CA ALA A 122 9.37 16.92 17.46
C ALA A 122 8.20 16.09 18.00
N ILE A 123 7.42 16.63 18.94
CA ILE A 123 6.29 15.93 19.56
C ILE A 123 5.10 15.78 18.60
N LEU A 124 4.84 16.78 17.75
CA LEU A 124 3.74 16.78 16.77
C LEU A 124 3.75 15.57 15.80
N PRO A 125 4.84 15.25 15.08
CA PRO A 125 4.89 14.11 14.18
C PRO A 125 4.85 12.77 14.94
N VAL A 126 5.46 12.69 16.12
CA VAL A 126 5.41 11.48 16.97
C VAL A 126 3.97 11.19 17.41
N LEU A 127 3.21 12.22 17.81
CA LEU A 127 1.80 12.07 18.14
C LEU A 127 0.95 11.67 16.93
N MET A 128 1.20 12.25 15.75
CA MET A 128 0.48 11.86 14.54
C MET A 128 0.71 10.38 14.19
N ILE A 129 1.95 9.89 14.27
CA ILE A 129 2.30 8.49 14.02
C ILE A 129 1.69 7.57 15.08
N TRP A 130 1.71 7.98 16.35
CA TRP A 130 1.08 7.22 17.42
C TRP A 130 -0.43 7.08 17.23
N LEU A 131 -1.11 8.15 16.83
CA LEU A 131 -2.56 8.14 16.57
C LEU A 131 -2.94 7.29 15.36
N THR A 132 -2.11 7.25 14.32
CA THR A 132 -2.38 6.41 13.15
C THR A 132 -2.09 4.93 13.43
N TYR A 133 -1.13 4.60 14.30
CA TYR A 133 -0.81 3.22 14.68
C TYR A 133 -1.81 2.61 15.68
N ARG A 134 -2.50 3.45 16.46
CA ARG A 134 -3.49 3.00 17.47
C ARG A 134 -4.90 2.77 16.89
N ARG A 135 -5.11 3.02 15.59
CA ARG A 135 -6.40 2.85 14.92
C ARG A 135 -6.39 1.63 14.01
#